data_AF-A0A497AFW9-F1
#
_entry.id   AF-A0A497AFW9-F1
#
_cell.length_a   1.000
_cell.length_b   1.000
_cell.length_c   1.000
_cell.angle_alpha   90.00
_cell.angle_beta   90.00
_cell.angle_gamma   90.00
#
_symmetry.space_group_name_H-M   'P 1'
#
loop_
_entity.id
_entity.type
_entity.pdbx_description
1 polymer ?
#
loop_
_entity_poly.entity_id
_entity_poly.type
_entity_poly.pdbx_seq_one_letter_code
_entity_poly.pdbx_strand_id
1 'polypeptide(L)'
;MFRLEFTLGKKPESPYDFIVKYKEPDKRERTPAHVHLIVEMYVKHAYNPSLTLKLKDHILTMLSQIQPVNSFPPNLQFFKPQHIELFKDSDKVGEFTVEFLLVVTELMAIQEKTNYPQGSLTESLYRNFGVKDRFSVIQKAVLKRLR
;
A
#
# COMPACT_ATOMS: atom_id res chain seq x y z
N MET A 1 2.35 14.06 -11.02
CA MET A 1 3.14 12.91 -10.56
C MET A 1 3.42 13.10 -9.07
N PHE A 2 3.23 12.06 -8.25
CA PHE A 2 3.52 12.12 -6.81
C PHE A 2 5.03 12.08 -6.60
N ARG A 3 5.56 12.95 -5.73
CA ARG A 3 6.93 12.84 -5.24
C ARG A 3 6.93 12.04 -3.94
N LEU A 4 7.76 11.00 -3.86
CA LEU A 4 7.99 10.26 -2.62
C LEU A 4 9.22 10.81 -1.88
N GLU A 5 9.10 10.91 -0.57
CA GLU A 5 10.17 11.33 0.33
C GLU A 5 10.27 10.37 1.52
N PHE A 6 11.50 10.07 1.94
CA PHE A 6 11.78 9.12 3.02
C PHE A 6 12.49 9.83 4.16
N THR A 7 12.04 9.57 5.39
CA THR A 7 12.74 9.99 6.61
C THR A 7 12.92 8.80 7.54
N LEU A 8 13.98 8.80 8.35
CA LEU A 8 14.13 7.81 9.42
C LEU A 8 12.93 7.86 10.36
N GLY A 9 12.43 6.67 10.69
CA GLY A 9 11.38 6.49 11.67
C GLY A 9 11.92 6.56 13.09
N LYS A 10 11.04 6.36 14.07
CA LYS A 10 11.37 6.46 15.51
C LYS A 10 10.96 5.23 16.30
N LYS A 11 10.48 4.19 15.63
CA LYS A 11 10.07 2.95 16.27
C LYS A 11 11.29 2.21 16.82
N PRO A 12 11.30 1.80 18.10
CA PRO A 12 12.42 1.07 18.69
C PRO A 12 12.59 -0.34 18.11
N GLU A 13 11.58 -0.88 17.41
CA GLU A 13 11.58 -2.25 16.90
C GLU A 13 12.67 -2.51 15.84
N SER A 14 13.10 -1.50 15.08
CA SER A 14 14.19 -1.64 14.12
C SER A 14 14.94 -0.32 13.90
N PRO A 15 16.28 -0.32 13.79
CA PRO A 15 17.05 0.87 13.42
C PRO A 15 16.80 1.30 11.96
N TYR A 16 16.11 0.47 11.18
CA TYR A 16 15.73 0.73 9.79
C TYR A 16 14.24 1.07 9.64
N ASP A 17 13.56 1.47 10.72
CA ASP A 17 12.25 2.10 10.60
C ASP A 17 12.34 3.34 9.71
N PHE A 18 11.33 3.54 8.88
CA PHE A 18 11.24 4.68 7.98
C PHE A 18 9.81 5.16 7.87
N ILE A 19 9.66 6.43 7.51
CA ILE A 19 8.38 7.04 7.15
C ILE A 19 8.48 7.40 5.68
N VAL A 20 7.56 6.87 4.88
CA VAL A 20 7.32 7.33 3.52
C VAL A 20 6.29 8.46 3.56
N LYS A 21 6.56 9.52 2.80
CA LYS A 21 5.62 10.61 2.56
C LYS A 21 5.46 10.82 1.06
N TYR A 22 4.32 11.38 0.68
CA TYR A 22 4.05 11.75 -0.69
C TYR A 22 3.51 13.18 -0.78
N LYS A 23 3.80 13.84 -1.89
CA LYS A 23 3.31 15.18 -2.21
C LYS A 23 2.91 15.28 -3.67
N GLU A 24 1.75 15.89 -3.91
CA GLU A 24 1.35 16.36 -5.24
C GLU A 24 1.74 17.83 -5.42
N PRO A 25 1.91 18.31 -6.67
CA PRO A 25 2.04 19.73 -6.94
C PRO A 25 0.94 20.53 -6.22
N ASP A 26 1.35 21.58 -5.51
CA ASP A 26 0.46 22.52 -4.81
C ASP A 26 -0.42 21.93 -3.68
N LYS A 27 -0.28 20.63 -3.37
CA LYS A 27 -0.94 20.02 -2.21
C LYS A 27 0.01 19.87 -1.02
N ARG A 28 -0.58 19.75 0.16
CA ARG A 28 0.14 19.43 1.39
C ARG A 28 0.75 18.03 1.29
N GLU A 29 1.96 17.89 1.83
CA GLU A 29 2.60 16.59 2.05
C GLU A 29 1.73 15.69 2.97
N ARG A 30 1.64 14.40 2.65
CA ARG A 30 0.86 13.41 3.39
C ARG A 30 1.68 12.15 3.64
N THR A 31 1.33 11.43 4.70
CA THR A 31 1.81 10.06 4.95
C THR A 31 0.73 9.09 4.45
N PRO A 32 1.07 8.06 3.67
CA PRO A 32 0.09 7.07 3.25
C PRO A 32 -0.42 6.29 4.46
N ALA A 33 -1.67 5.86 4.36
CA ALA A 33 -2.37 5.09 5.38
C ALA A 33 -3.16 4.00 4.68
N HIS A 34 -3.38 2.87 5.37
CA HIS A 34 -4.07 1.73 4.78
C HIS A 34 -5.46 2.09 4.25
N VAL A 35 -6.17 2.98 4.95
CA VAL A 35 -7.49 3.45 4.51
C VAL A 35 -7.44 4.18 3.16
N HIS A 36 -6.38 4.95 2.87
CA HIS A 36 -6.23 5.62 1.58
C HIS A 36 -6.14 4.58 0.45
N LEU A 37 -5.36 3.52 0.64
CA LEU A 37 -5.18 2.46 -0.35
C LEU A 37 -6.45 1.62 -0.55
N ILE A 38 -7.13 1.26 0.54
CA ILE A 38 -8.32 0.41 0.49
C ILE A 38 -9.52 1.15 -0.10
N VAL A 39 -9.71 2.44 0.24
CA VAL A 39 -10.77 3.26 -0.38
C VAL A 39 -10.52 3.40 -1.88
N GLU A 40 -9.29 3.66 -2.30
CA GLU A 40 -8.93 3.74 -3.71
C GLU A 40 -9.21 2.43 -4.44
N MET A 41 -8.87 1.27 -3.84
CA MET A 41 -9.22 -0.04 -4.39
C MET A 41 -10.74 -0.20 -4.56
N TYR A 42 -11.57 0.29 -3.63
CA TYR A 42 -13.03 0.25 -3.79
C TYR A 42 -13.54 1.17 -4.90
N VAL A 43 -12.92 2.33 -5.12
CA VAL A 43 -13.24 3.21 -6.27
C VAL A 43 -12.93 2.50 -7.59
N LYS A 44 -11.73 1.91 -7.71
CA LYS A 44 -11.33 1.16 -8.91
C LYS A 44 -12.20 -0.09 -9.12
N HIS A 45 -12.60 -0.76 -8.04
CA HIS A 45 -13.50 -1.90 -8.11
C HIS A 45 -14.92 -1.52 -8.52
N ALA A 46 -15.44 -0.36 -8.11
CA ALA A 46 -16.74 0.13 -8.58
C ALA A 46 -16.73 0.40 -10.10
N TYR A 47 -15.58 0.80 -10.65
CA TYR A 47 -15.40 1.01 -12.08
C TYR A 47 -15.21 -0.29 -12.87
N ASN A 48 -14.30 -1.16 -12.42
CA ASN A 48 -14.05 -2.45 -13.05
C ASN A 48 -13.72 -3.52 -12.00
N PRO A 49 -14.73 -4.30 -11.54
CA PRO A 49 -14.53 -5.33 -10.53
C PRO A 49 -13.52 -6.39 -10.95
N SER A 50 -13.63 -6.91 -12.18
CA SER A 50 -12.77 -8.00 -12.67
C SER A 50 -11.30 -7.58 -12.71
N LEU A 51 -11.01 -6.41 -13.25
CA LEU A 51 -9.65 -5.89 -13.33
C LEU A 51 -9.07 -5.59 -11.94
N THR A 52 -9.88 -5.06 -11.04
CA THR A 52 -9.44 -4.72 -9.68
C THR A 52 -9.19 -5.96 -8.83
N LEU A 53 -9.93 -7.05 -9.03
CA LEU A 53 -9.64 -8.32 -8.36
C LEU A 53 -8.32 -8.93 -8.85
N LYS A 54 -8.00 -8.81 -10.15
CA LYS A 54 -6.66 -9.18 -10.66
C LYS A 54 -5.56 -8.31 -10.07
N LEU A 55 -5.79 -7.01 -9.89
CA LEU A 55 -4.85 -6.11 -9.21
C LEU A 55 -4.66 -6.52 -7.75
N LYS A 56 -5.74 -6.87 -7.04
CA LYS A 56 -5.69 -7.40 -5.67
C LYS A 56 -4.85 -8.69 -5.60
N ASP A 57 -5.01 -9.62 -6.55
CA ASP A 57 -4.22 -10.86 -6.58
C ASP A 57 -2.73 -10.60 -6.88
N HIS A 58 -2.43 -9.63 -7.76
CA HIS A 58 -1.06 -9.17 -8.01
C HIS A 58 -0.43 -8.57 -6.73
N ILE A 59 -1.18 -7.74 -6.00
CA ILE A 59 -0.74 -7.18 -4.72
C ILE A 59 -0.49 -8.30 -3.70
N LEU A 60 -1.38 -9.29 -3.58
CA LEU A 60 -1.15 -10.42 -2.67
C LEU A 60 0.12 -11.21 -3.01
N THR A 61 0.40 -11.37 -4.31
CA THR A 61 1.65 -12.00 -4.78
C THR A 61 2.86 -11.18 -4.36
N MET A 62 2.83 -9.86 -4.58
CA MET A 62 3.86 -8.94 -4.11
C MET A 62 4.10 -9.08 -2.61
N LEU A 63 3.03 -9.00 -1.80
CA LEU A 63 3.11 -9.04 -0.33
C LEU A 63 3.76 -10.33 0.20
N SER A 64 3.56 -11.47 -0.47
CA SER A 64 4.20 -12.73 -0.09
C SER A 64 5.72 -12.77 -0.28
N GLN A 65 6.27 -11.84 -1.08
CA GLN A 65 7.71 -11.79 -1.40
C GLN A 65 8.46 -10.74 -0.58
N ILE A 66 7.74 -9.81 0.07
CA ILE A 66 8.36 -8.71 0.82
C ILE A 66 9.06 -9.21 2.08
N GLN A 67 10.32 -8.78 2.23
CA GLN A 67 11.17 -9.04 3.38
C GLN A 67 11.45 -7.75 4.18
N PRO A 68 11.78 -7.87 5.49
CA PRO A 68 12.34 -6.76 6.28
C PRO A 68 13.57 -6.14 5.61
N VAL A 69 13.75 -4.82 5.76
CA VAL A 69 14.97 -4.13 5.29
C VAL A 69 15.98 -3.94 6.40
N ASN A 70 17.25 -3.87 6.00
CA ASN A 70 18.40 -3.58 6.84
C ASN A 70 19.21 -2.36 6.34
N SER A 71 18.56 -1.47 5.61
CA SER A 71 19.18 -0.25 5.05
C SER A 71 18.16 0.87 4.90
N PHE A 72 18.66 2.11 4.84
CA PHE A 72 17.87 3.31 4.57
C PHE A 72 18.58 4.16 3.49
N PRO A 73 17.85 4.69 2.49
CA PRO A 73 16.42 4.52 2.24
C PRO A 73 16.07 3.08 1.81
N PRO A 74 14.81 2.65 1.99
CA PRO A 74 14.37 1.33 1.54
C PRO A 74 14.34 1.27 0.00
N ASN A 75 14.69 0.10 -0.55
CA ASN A 75 14.49 -0.20 -1.96
C ASN A 75 13.22 -1.01 -2.16
N LEU A 76 12.56 -0.82 -3.31
CA LEU A 76 11.53 -1.74 -3.78
C LEU A 76 12.17 -3.10 -4.07
N GLN A 77 11.49 -4.15 -3.68
CA GLN A 77 11.88 -5.56 -3.78
C GLN A 77 11.12 -6.29 -4.89
N PHE A 78 9.91 -5.84 -5.24
CA PHE A 78 9.02 -6.52 -6.17
C PHE A 78 8.59 -5.65 -7.35
N PHE A 79 8.14 -4.41 -7.12
CA PHE A 79 7.58 -3.57 -8.16
C PHE A 79 8.53 -3.36 -9.34
N LYS A 80 7.97 -3.44 -10.55
CA LYS A 80 8.60 -3.08 -11.81
C LYS A 80 7.62 -2.28 -12.65
N PRO A 81 8.07 -1.34 -13.49
CA PRO A 81 7.17 -0.53 -14.33
C PRO A 81 6.21 -1.36 -15.18
N GLN A 82 6.61 -2.54 -15.65
CA GLN A 82 5.78 -3.43 -16.46
C GLN A 82 4.57 -3.99 -15.69
N HIS A 83 4.62 -4.02 -14.35
CA HIS A 83 3.52 -4.53 -13.53
C HIS A 83 2.24 -3.70 -13.65
N ILE A 84 2.34 -2.44 -14.11
CA ILE A 84 1.16 -1.56 -14.27
C ILE A 84 0.41 -1.81 -15.58
N GLU A 85 1.05 -2.45 -16.58
CA GLU A 85 0.54 -2.48 -17.95
C GLU A 85 -0.85 -3.10 -18.06
N LEU A 86 -1.08 -4.21 -17.35
CA LEU A 86 -2.37 -4.90 -17.32
C LEU A 86 -3.48 -4.03 -16.72
N PHE A 87 -3.13 -3.07 -15.85
CA PHE A 87 -4.06 -2.34 -15.01
C PHE A 87 -4.22 -0.86 -15.39
N LYS A 88 -3.58 -0.39 -16.48
CA LYS A 88 -3.61 1.01 -16.90
C LYS A 88 -5.04 1.58 -17.04
N ASP A 89 -6.00 0.75 -17.43
CA ASP A 89 -7.40 1.16 -17.51
C ASP A 89 -7.99 1.61 -16.16
N SER A 90 -7.49 1.08 -15.05
CA SER A 90 -7.91 1.50 -13.71
C SER A 90 -7.45 2.92 -13.34
N ASP A 91 -6.54 3.54 -14.10
CA ASP A 91 -6.10 4.93 -13.88
C ASP A 91 -7.11 5.96 -14.40
N LYS A 92 -8.18 5.52 -15.09
CA LYS A 92 -9.29 6.38 -15.51
C LYS A 92 -10.17 6.86 -14.35
N VAL A 93 -10.02 6.26 -13.15
CA VAL A 93 -10.82 6.58 -11.97
C VAL A 93 -9.97 6.60 -10.69
N GLY A 94 -10.45 7.36 -9.70
CA GLY A 94 -9.81 7.49 -8.39
C GLY A 94 -8.73 8.57 -8.34
N GLU A 95 -8.12 8.75 -7.17
CA GLU A 95 -7.10 9.78 -6.95
C GLU A 95 -5.68 9.24 -7.21
N PHE A 96 -5.47 7.93 -7.08
CA PHE A 96 -4.14 7.33 -7.21
C PHE A 96 -4.00 6.49 -8.47
N THR A 97 -2.85 6.61 -9.12
CA THR A 97 -2.48 5.70 -10.21
C THR A 97 -2.19 4.30 -9.66
N VAL A 98 -2.27 3.29 -10.51
CA VAL A 98 -1.86 1.92 -10.18
C VAL A 98 -0.39 1.88 -9.79
N GLU A 99 0.47 2.63 -10.47
CA GLU A 99 1.88 2.79 -10.08
C GLU A 99 2.00 3.23 -8.62
N PHE A 100 1.32 4.32 -8.24
CA PHE A 100 1.35 4.82 -6.88
C PHE A 100 0.82 3.78 -5.89
N LEU A 101 -0.30 3.12 -6.20
CA LEU A 101 -0.86 2.07 -5.36
C LEU A 101 0.14 0.94 -5.13
N LEU A 102 0.77 0.40 -6.18
CA LEU A 102 1.71 -0.71 -6.05
C LEU A 102 2.94 -0.30 -5.24
N VAL A 103 3.58 0.83 -5.59
CA VAL A 103 4.78 1.32 -4.92
C VAL A 103 4.50 1.61 -3.44
N VAL A 104 3.42 2.30 -3.12
CA VAL A 104 3.12 2.68 -1.72
C VAL A 104 2.69 1.47 -0.90
N THR A 105 1.90 0.56 -1.47
CA THR A 105 1.54 -0.70 -0.79
C THR A 105 2.77 -1.51 -0.45
N GLU A 106 3.72 -1.59 -1.38
CA GLU A 106 4.99 -2.27 -1.17
C GLU A 106 5.80 -1.64 -0.03
N LEU A 107 5.98 -0.33 -0.06
CA LEU A 107 6.71 0.39 0.99
C LEU A 107 6.04 0.25 2.36
N MET A 108 4.71 0.27 2.42
CA MET A 108 3.96 0.03 3.66
C MET A 108 4.15 -1.41 4.17
N ALA A 109 4.19 -2.39 3.28
CA ALA A 109 4.47 -3.78 3.64
C ALA A 109 5.90 -3.97 4.13
N ILE A 110 6.89 -3.33 3.48
CA ILE A 110 8.29 -3.33 3.92
C ILE A 110 8.39 -2.75 5.32
N GLN A 111 7.76 -1.59 5.57
CA GLN A 111 7.74 -0.95 6.88
C GLN A 111 7.09 -1.85 7.94
N GLU A 112 5.97 -2.49 7.60
CA GLU A 112 5.25 -3.42 8.49
C GLU A 112 6.14 -4.60 8.86
N LYS A 113 6.75 -5.29 7.90
CA LYS A 113 7.63 -6.44 8.15
C LYS A 113 8.91 -6.08 8.89
N THR A 114 9.47 -4.90 8.61
CA THR A 114 10.69 -4.41 9.26
C THR A 114 10.49 -4.16 10.76
N ASN A 115 9.33 -3.63 11.15
CA ASN A 115 9.04 -3.34 12.56
C ASN A 115 8.28 -4.47 13.26
N TYR A 116 7.51 -5.26 12.50
CA TYR A 116 6.65 -6.31 13.00
C TYR A 116 6.75 -7.52 12.06
N PRO A 117 7.71 -8.44 12.28
CA PRO A 117 7.88 -9.62 11.42
C PRO A 117 6.61 -10.49 11.31
N GLN A 118 5.82 -10.55 12.38
CA GLN A 118 4.52 -11.24 12.44
C GLN A 118 3.33 -10.34 12.01
N GLY A 119 3.61 -9.10 11.60
CA GLY A 119 2.63 -8.16 11.08
C GLY A 119 1.99 -8.71 9.81
N SER A 120 0.66 -8.59 9.75
CA SER A 120 -0.16 -9.07 8.63
C SER A 120 -1.32 -8.12 8.32
N LEU A 121 -1.30 -6.88 8.82
CA LEU A 121 -2.41 -5.95 8.64
C LEU A 121 -2.59 -5.66 7.14
N THR A 122 -1.52 -5.25 6.46
CA THR A 122 -1.53 -4.93 5.03
C THR A 122 -2.10 -6.09 4.22
N GLU A 123 -1.52 -7.29 4.36
CA GLU A 123 -1.97 -8.49 3.67
C GLU A 123 -3.44 -8.85 3.97
N SER A 124 -3.83 -8.79 5.24
CA SER A 124 -5.19 -9.15 5.64
C SER A 124 -6.26 -8.22 5.05
N LEU A 125 -5.94 -6.95 4.77
CA LEU A 125 -6.85 -6.03 4.12
C LEU A 125 -7.11 -6.46 2.67
N TYR A 126 -6.05 -6.80 1.92
CA TYR A 126 -6.19 -7.29 0.54
C TYR A 126 -6.82 -8.68 0.46
N ARG A 127 -6.59 -9.57 1.43
CA ARG A 127 -7.28 -10.86 1.50
C ARG A 127 -8.78 -10.70 1.74
N ASN A 128 -9.17 -9.70 2.54
CA ASN A 128 -10.58 -9.43 2.83
C ASN A 128 -11.29 -8.63 1.73
N PHE A 129 -10.54 -7.89 0.90
CA PHE A 129 -11.08 -7.09 -0.18
C PHE A 129 -11.82 -7.96 -1.22
N GLY A 130 -13.07 -7.60 -1.51
CA GLY A 130 -13.95 -8.36 -2.42
C GLY A 130 -14.50 -9.68 -1.83
N VAL A 131 -14.20 -9.97 -0.56
CA VAL A 131 -14.66 -11.19 0.15
C VAL A 131 -15.53 -10.84 1.35
N LYS A 132 -15.08 -9.88 2.17
CA LYS A 132 -15.81 -9.38 3.33
C LYS A 132 -16.62 -8.14 2.95
N ASP A 133 -17.59 -7.81 3.80
CA ASP A 133 -18.30 -6.54 3.73
C ASP A 133 -17.33 -5.35 3.70
N ARG A 134 -17.60 -4.36 2.85
CA ARG A 134 -16.70 -3.23 2.59
C ARG A 134 -16.45 -2.38 3.83
N PHE A 135 -17.46 -2.17 4.66
CA PHE A 135 -17.33 -1.34 5.87
C PHE A 135 -16.47 -2.05 6.91
N SER A 136 -16.57 -3.38 6.99
CA SER A 136 -15.68 -4.19 7.84
C SER A 136 -14.20 -4.07 7.43
N VAL A 137 -13.91 -4.07 6.12
CA VAL A 137 -12.53 -3.89 5.61
C VAL A 137 -12.02 -2.48 5.87
N ILE A 138 -12.83 -1.46 5.59
CA ILE A 138 -12.49 -0.05 5.83
C ILE A 138 -12.26 0.19 7.33
N GLN A 139 -13.11 -0.35 8.19
CA GLN A 139 -12.97 -0.26 9.65
C GLN A 139 -11.66 -0.89 10.13
N LYS A 140 -11.27 -2.04 9.57
CA LYS A 140 -9.98 -2.66 9.87
C LYS A 140 -8.80 -1.79 9.46
N ALA A 141 -8.90 -1.08 8.33
CA ALA A 141 -7.85 -0.20 7.81
C ALA A 141 -7.62 1.06 8.66
N VAL A 142 -8.59 1.45 9.50
CA VAL A 142 -8.48 2.60 10.42
C VAL A 142 -8.22 2.19 11.87
N LEU A 143 -8.30 0.90 12.19
CA LEU A 143 -8.14 0.40 13.55
C LEU A 143 -6.70 0.64 14.01
N LYS A 144 -6.52 1.68 14.83
CA LYS A 144 -5.28 1.87 15.58
C LYS A 144 -5.24 0.81 16.67
N ARG A 145 -4.06 0.24 16.94
CA ARG A 145 -3.83 -0.63 18.10
C ARG A 145 -4.44 0.08 19.32
N LEU A 146 -5.48 -0.51 19.91
CA LEU A 146 -5.95 -0.08 21.23
C LEU A 146 -4.73 -0.19 22.13
N ARG A 147 -4.33 0.94 22.71
CA ARG A 147 -3.23 0.99 23.67
C ARG A 147 -3.60 0.24 24.93
#